data_AF-A0A0N7F2P5-F1
#
_entry.id   AF-A0A0N7F2P5-F1
#
_cell.length_a   1.000
_cell.length_b   1.000
_cell.length_c   1.000
_cell.angle_alpha   90.00
_cell.angle_beta   90.00
_cell.angle_gamma   90.00
#
_symmetry.space_group_name_H-M   'P 1'
#
loop_
_entity.id
_entity.type
_entity.pdbx_description
1 polymer ?
#
loop_
_entity_poly.entity_id
_entity_poly.type
_entity_poly.pdbx_seq_one_letter_code
_entity_poly.pdbx_strand_id
1 'polypeptide(L)'
;MPSLFVLCEAYGRGPSGQDNETITPTDLIAEAYERLTPEDQLTIKQLAAARPPQPDTNILRMPRGVAQPDPYDPLGTRQLPARRSDQVGTDFTLTVPTIEYGNPDITLFTLPNARPGLLDLTWETFGYGVDRLSQQIKSLGRRLDVDICFGVNEAGLVMATFLASARFSRCPIGYLRCNKIRDGIELDVASLYPDAKEAPTIVVCDFEVKHADNIGYLTHELRARYPKAELYFAVFGAMTKSRNLDVTRFDDLTGAKIMRAASFEAVFVAATMGPPGIEPPLELR
;
A
#
# COMPACT_ATOMS: atom_id res chain seq x y z
N MET A 1 -17.73 1.92 -0.64
CA MET A 1 -17.57 1.46 0.76
C MET A 1 -16.43 2.21 1.42
N PRO A 2 -16.48 2.44 2.74
CA PRO A 2 -15.37 3.02 3.51
C PRO A 2 -14.14 2.09 3.50
N SER A 3 -12.94 2.66 3.42
CA SER A 3 -11.64 1.94 3.38
C SER A 3 -11.50 0.85 4.43
N LEU A 4 -12.03 1.10 5.62
CA LEU A 4 -11.94 0.19 6.74
C LEU A 4 -12.71 -1.12 6.52
N PHE A 5 -13.84 -1.09 5.79
CA PHE A 5 -14.58 -2.31 5.44
C PHE A 5 -13.87 -3.13 4.37
N VAL A 6 -13.19 -2.47 3.44
CA VAL A 6 -12.35 -3.15 2.44
C VAL A 6 -11.20 -3.87 3.15
N LEU A 7 -10.58 -3.23 4.15
CA LEU A 7 -9.58 -3.87 5.00
C LEU A 7 -10.17 -5.03 5.81
N CYS A 8 -11.36 -4.88 6.41
CA CYS A 8 -12.01 -5.97 7.14
C CYS A 8 -12.26 -7.21 6.26
N GLU A 9 -12.73 -6.98 5.03
CA GLU A 9 -12.97 -8.07 4.08
C GLU A 9 -11.66 -8.72 3.62
N ALA A 10 -10.61 -7.94 3.40
CA ALA A 10 -9.29 -8.46 3.03
C ALA A 10 -8.67 -9.29 4.18
N TYR A 11 -8.61 -8.74 5.39
CA TYR A 11 -8.00 -9.41 6.54
C TYR A 11 -8.82 -10.60 7.04
N GLY A 12 -10.16 -10.55 6.93
CA GLY A 12 -11.03 -11.65 7.37
C GLY A 12 -10.79 -12.96 6.62
N ARG A 13 -10.10 -12.94 5.49
CA ARG A 13 -9.78 -14.15 4.73
C ARG A 13 -8.40 -14.75 5.02
N GLY A 14 -7.65 -14.17 5.95
CA GLY A 14 -6.31 -14.61 6.32
C GLY A 14 -5.26 -14.43 5.21
N PRO A 15 -3.97 -14.65 5.51
CA PRO A 15 -2.86 -14.40 4.56
C PRO A 15 -2.86 -15.33 3.35
N SER A 16 -3.53 -16.49 3.43
CA SER A 16 -3.72 -17.43 2.32
C SER A 16 -5.02 -17.20 1.55
N GLY A 17 -5.88 -16.30 2.04
CA GLY A 17 -7.17 -15.99 1.44
C GLY A 17 -8.21 -17.12 1.49
N GLN A 18 -7.96 -18.16 2.31
CA GLN A 18 -8.82 -19.34 2.50
C GLN A 18 -9.56 -19.34 3.84
N ASP A 19 -9.18 -18.47 4.77
CA ASP A 19 -9.88 -18.33 6.04
C ASP A 19 -11.19 -17.57 5.81
N ASN A 20 -12.11 -17.67 6.76
CA ASN A 20 -13.37 -16.96 6.71
C ASN A 20 -13.70 -16.43 8.10
N GLU A 21 -12.77 -15.65 8.64
CA GLU A 21 -12.89 -14.95 9.90
C GLU A 21 -13.67 -13.65 9.69
N THR A 22 -14.70 -13.42 10.51
CA THR A 22 -15.47 -12.18 10.43
C THR A 22 -14.75 -11.12 11.25
N ILE A 23 -13.89 -10.34 10.61
CA ILE A 23 -13.24 -9.18 11.23
C ILE A 23 -14.14 -7.97 11.06
N THR A 24 -14.48 -7.30 12.15
CA THR A 24 -15.27 -6.07 12.09
C THR A 24 -14.38 -4.82 12.04
N PRO A 25 -14.90 -3.70 11.53
CA PRO A 25 -14.25 -2.39 11.62
C PRO A 25 -13.70 -2.06 13.00
N THR A 26 -14.48 -2.38 14.02
CA THR A 26 -14.14 -2.13 15.42
C THR A 26 -12.97 -2.99 15.87
N ASP A 27 -12.87 -4.24 15.40
CA ASP A 27 -11.78 -5.14 15.76
C ASP A 27 -10.44 -4.65 15.20
N LEU A 28 -10.42 -4.13 13.95
CA LEU A 28 -9.21 -3.60 13.33
C LEU A 28 -8.65 -2.35 14.02
N ILE A 29 -9.50 -1.58 14.71
CA ILE A 29 -9.13 -0.28 15.29
C ILE A 29 -9.34 -0.21 16.80
N ALA A 30 -9.66 -1.32 17.48
CA ALA A 30 -10.10 -1.31 18.88
C ALA A 30 -9.15 -0.52 19.80
N GLU A 31 -7.83 -0.67 19.58
CA GLU A 31 -6.79 -0.02 20.38
C GLU A 31 -6.46 1.42 19.92
N ALA A 32 -6.91 1.81 18.72
CA ALA A 32 -6.67 3.11 18.10
C ALA A 32 -7.92 3.99 17.98
N TYR A 33 -9.11 3.46 18.28
CA TYR A 33 -10.40 4.11 18.04
C TYR A 33 -10.49 5.50 18.68
N GLU A 34 -10.06 5.63 19.94
CA GLU A 34 -10.07 6.89 20.66
C GLU A 34 -9.07 7.93 20.10
N ARG A 35 -8.09 7.48 19.30
CA ARG A 35 -7.09 8.34 18.64
C ARG A 35 -7.54 8.80 17.25
N LEU A 36 -8.65 8.27 16.74
CA LEU A 36 -9.22 8.69 15.45
C LEU A 36 -9.88 10.07 15.56
N THR A 37 -10.01 10.76 14.43
CA THR A 37 -10.73 12.03 14.37
C THR A 37 -12.21 11.82 14.71
N PRO A 38 -12.91 12.83 15.29
CA PRO A 38 -14.33 12.69 15.61
C PRO A 38 -15.20 12.32 14.41
N GLU A 39 -14.84 12.78 13.22
CA GLU A 39 -15.52 12.49 11.95
C GLU A 39 -15.40 11.00 11.58
N ASP A 40 -14.20 10.42 11.75
CA ASP A 40 -13.97 9.00 11.49
C ASP A 40 -14.71 8.13 12.52
N GLN A 41 -14.68 8.52 13.79
CA GLN A 41 -15.43 7.83 14.87
C GLN A 41 -16.95 7.82 14.62
N LEU A 42 -17.51 8.94 14.15
CA LEU A 42 -18.92 9.08 13.79
C LEU A 42 -19.28 8.24 12.57
N THR A 43 -18.43 8.26 11.54
CA THR A 43 -18.59 7.44 10.34
C THR A 43 -18.67 5.96 10.71
N ILE A 44 -17.75 5.47 11.54
CA ILE A 44 -17.74 4.09 12.03
C ILE A 44 -19.02 3.75 12.81
N LYS A 45 -19.48 4.64 13.70
CA LYS A 45 -20.73 4.43 14.47
C LYS A 45 -21.97 4.34 13.59
N GLN A 46 -22.10 5.23 12.60
CA GLN A 46 -23.23 5.25 11.67
C GLN A 46 -23.25 3.98 10.80
N LEU A 47 -22.08 3.50 10.39
CA LEU A 47 -21.95 2.30 9.57
C LEU A 47 -22.14 1.01 10.35
N ALA A 48 -21.74 0.96 11.62
CA ALA A 48 -22.05 -0.16 12.52
C ALA A 48 -23.56 -0.27 12.79
N ALA A 49 -24.26 0.86 12.89
CA ALA A 49 -25.71 0.91 13.08
C ALA A 49 -26.52 0.51 11.82
N ALA A 50 -25.91 0.58 10.63
CA ALA A 50 -26.56 0.24 9.36
C ALA A 50 -26.57 -1.27 9.04
N ARG A 51 -25.93 -2.12 9.86
CA ARG A 51 -25.90 -3.57 9.66
C ARG A 51 -27.06 -4.24 10.42
N PRO A 52 -27.80 -5.19 9.83
CA PRO A 52 -28.77 -5.98 10.58
C PRO A 52 -28.07 -6.80 11.68
N PRO A 53 -28.71 -7.03 12.84
CA PRO A 53 -28.11 -7.77 13.94
C PRO A 53 -27.83 -9.22 13.51
N GLN A 54 -26.56 -9.62 13.59
CA GLN A 54 -26.17 -11.03 13.45
C GLN A 54 -26.30 -11.76 14.80
N PRO A 55 -26.60 -13.07 14.80
CA PRO A 55 -26.79 -13.85 16.01
C PRO A 55 -25.47 -13.99 16.78
N ASP A 56 -25.56 -13.84 18.10
CA ASP A 56 -24.46 -13.97 19.06
C ASP A 56 -23.73 -15.33 18.94
N THR A 57 -22.60 -15.37 18.24
CA THR A 57 -21.61 -16.45 18.45
C THR A 57 -20.65 -16.04 19.54
N ASN A 58 -21.02 -16.46 20.74
CA ASN A 58 -20.21 -16.46 21.95
C ASN A 58 -18.95 -17.33 21.71
N ILE A 59 -17.80 -16.72 21.41
CA ILE A 59 -16.50 -17.41 21.36
C ILE A 59 -15.53 -16.75 22.35
N LEU A 60 -15.35 -17.45 23.47
CA LEU A 60 -14.18 -17.51 24.37
C LEU A 60 -13.37 -16.22 24.57
N ARG A 61 -13.78 -15.45 25.59
CA ARG A 61 -12.89 -14.55 26.36
C ARG A 61 -11.72 -15.35 26.96
N MET A 62 -10.51 -15.11 26.47
CA MET A 62 -9.28 -15.35 27.23
C MET A 62 -8.92 -14.09 28.05
N PRO A 63 -8.36 -14.21 29.27
CA PRO A 63 -8.07 -13.06 30.12
C PRO A 63 -6.79 -12.36 29.65
N ARG A 64 -6.88 -11.11 29.18
CA ARG A 64 -5.72 -10.23 29.00
C ARG A 64 -5.22 -9.77 30.38
N GLY A 65 -3.98 -10.14 30.69
CA GLY A 65 -3.25 -9.63 31.85
C GLY A 65 -3.12 -8.12 31.79
N VAL A 66 -3.42 -7.48 32.91
CA VAL A 66 -3.26 -6.04 33.13
C VAL A 66 -1.77 -5.72 33.16
N ALA A 67 -1.24 -5.11 32.10
CA ALA A 67 0.02 -4.39 32.17
C ALA A 67 -0.28 -2.97 32.66
N GLN A 68 0.21 -2.65 33.86
CA GLN A 68 0.13 -1.32 34.46
C GLN A 68 0.91 -0.28 33.61
N PRO A 69 0.47 0.99 33.57
CA PRO A 69 1.24 2.07 33.00
C PRO A 69 2.24 2.62 34.05
N ASP A 70 3.51 2.73 33.68
CA ASP A 70 4.52 3.47 34.44
C ASP A 70 4.86 4.80 33.75
N PRO A 71 5.39 5.81 34.48
CA PRO A 71 4.82 7.14 34.49
C PRO A 71 5.65 8.18 33.73
N TYR A 72 4.99 9.31 33.45
CA TYR A 72 5.53 10.61 33.04
C TYR A 72 6.99 10.88 33.44
N ASP A 73 7.85 11.17 32.45
CA ASP A 73 9.11 11.90 32.63
C ASP A 73 8.89 13.38 32.23
N PRO A 74 8.97 14.35 33.17
CA PRO A 74 8.62 15.74 32.95
C PRO A 74 9.79 16.64 32.54
N LEU A 75 10.97 16.13 32.14
CA LEU A 75 12.11 16.97 31.80
C LEU A 75 12.59 16.79 30.36
N GLY A 76 12.19 17.76 29.53
CA GLY A 76 12.56 17.84 28.13
C GLY A 76 14.07 17.90 27.89
N THR A 77 14.55 16.93 27.11
CA THR A 77 15.66 17.14 26.17
C THR A 77 15.30 16.49 24.84
N ARG A 78 14.91 17.36 23.91
CA ARG A 78 14.62 17.06 22.51
C ARG A 78 15.94 16.77 21.81
N GLN A 79 16.29 15.50 21.60
CA GLN A 79 17.31 15.08 20.63
C GLN A 79 16.95 13.68 20.11
N LEU A 80 16.15 13.64 19.05
CA LEU A 80 16.05 12.48 18.17
C LEU A 80 17.11 12.64 17.07
N PRO A 81 18.06 11.70 16.96
CA PRO A 81 18.30 11.03 15.71
C PRO A 81 17.56 9.70 15.81
N ALA A 82 16.44 9.57 15.10
CA ALA A 82 15.90 8.24 14.82
C ALA A 82 17.04 7.46 14.16
N ARG A 83 17.52 6.40 14.81
CA ARG A 83 18.41 5.45 14.16
C ARG A 83 17.62 4.91 12.98
N ARG A 84 17.99 5.29 11.75
CA ARG A 84 17.43 4.68 10.54
C ARG A 84 17.49 3.17 10.74
N SER A 85 16.36 2.47 10.56
CA SER A 85 16.33 1.02 10.64
C SER A 85 17.46 0.42 9.80
N ASP A 86 18.08 -0.67 10.28
CA ASP A 86 19.20 -1.34 9.58
C ASP A 86 18.80 -1.88 8.19
N GLN A 87 17.52 -1.77 7.81
CA GLN A 87 16.95 -2.20 6.54
C GLN A 87 17.01 -1.12 5.45
N VAL A 88 17.16 0.16 5.82
CA VAL A 88 17.22 1.27 4.86
C VAL A 88 18.68 1.55 4.49
N GLY A 89 19.01 1.33 3.22
CA GLY A 89 20.30 1.65 2.65
C GLY A 89 20.41 3.10 2.17
N THR A 90 21.17 3.28 1.09
CA THR A 90 21.45 4.59 0.49
C THR A 90 20.23 5.20 -0.20
N ASP A 91 20.03 6.50 -0.02
CA ASP A 91 19.12 7.31 -0.82
C ASP A 91 19.79 7.69 -2.15
N PHE A 92 19.07 7.61 -3.27
CA PHE A 92 19.56 8.01 -4.60
C PHE A 92 18.42 8.52 -5.49
N THR A 93 18.77 9.11 -6.63
CA THR A 93 17.79 9.65 -7.60
C THR A 93 17.73 8.76 -8.83
N LEU A 94 16.53 8.50 -9.32
CA LEU A 94 16.27 7.75 -10.54
C LEU A 94 15.36 8.55 -11.46
N THR A 95 15.77 8.69 -12.71
CA THR A 95 14.92 9.25 -13.75
C THR A 95 13.93 8.17 -14.24
N VAL A 96 12.64 8.42 -14.08
CA VAL A 96 11.54 7.52 -14.42
C VAL A 96 10.71 8.06 -15.59
N PRO A 97 9.94 7.19 -16.28
CA PRO A 97 9.03 7.64 -17.33
C PRO A 97 7.89 8.47 -16.71
N THR A 98 7.71 9.70 -17.20
CA THR A 98 6.59 10.58 -16.83
C THR A 98 6.07 11.31 -18.07
N ILE A 99 4.88 11.89 -17.97
CA ILE A 99 4.37 12.85 -18.97
C ILE A 99 5.23 14.13 -19.08
N GLU A 100 5.00 14.89 -20.15
CA GLU A 100 5.75 16.08 -20.59
C GLU A 100 6.00 17.14 -19.49
N TYR A 101 5.11 17.24 -18.49
CA TYR A 101 5.20 18.22 -17.40
C TYR A 101 5.42 17.59 -16.02
N GLY A 102 5.65 16.28 -15.96
CA GLY A 102 5.98 15.58 -14.72
C GLY A 102 7.46 15.78 -14.35
N ASN A 103 7.78 15.83 -13.05
CA ASN A 103 9.17 15.68 -12.61
C ASN A 103 9.60 14.22 -12.82
N PRO A 104 10.54 13.95 -13.75
CA PRO A 104 10.97 12.59 -14.02
C PRO A 104 11.96 12.08 -12.96
N ASP A 105 12.53 12.95 -12.14
CA ASP A 105 13.53 12.56 -11.13
C ASP A 105 12.85 12.30 -9.79
N ILE A 106 12.81 11.03 -9.41
CA ILE A 106 12.31 10.59 -8.10
C ILE A 106 13.48 10.20 -7.18
N THR A 107 13.36 10.51 -5.89
CA THR A 107 14.28 10.04 -4.86
C THR A 107 13.75 8.75 -4.26
N LEU A 108 14.58 7.73 -4.14
CA LEU A 108 14.25 6.43 -3.58
C LEU A 108 15.43 5.91 -2.74
N PHE A 109 15.24 4.82 -2.02
CA PHE A 109 16.29 4.21 -1.20
C PHE A 109 16.52 2.75 -1.55
N THR A 110 17.67 2.20 -1.17
CA THR A 110 17.95 0.78 -1.33
C THR A 110 17.47 -0.02 -0.11
N LEU A 111 16.99 -1.24 -0.33
CA LEU A 111 16.65 -2.22 0.70
C LEU A 111 17.67 -3.36 0.68
N PRO A 112 18.85 -3.20 1.30
CA PRO A 112 19.82 -4.27 1.40
C PRO A 112 19.27 -5.44 2.22
N ASN A 113 19.49 -6.66 1.73
CA ASN A 113 19.13 -7.87 2.45
C ASN A 113 20.39 -8.62 2.87
N ALA A 114 20.78 -8.46 4.14
CA ALA A 114 21.98 -9.09 4.70
C ALA A 114 21.78 -10.58 5.00
N ARG A 115 20.53 -11.07 5.04
CA ARG A 115 20.20 -12.45 5.41
C ARG A 115 19.61 -13.20 4.20
N PRO A 116 19.92 -14.48 4.02
CA PRO A 116 19.22 -15.29 3.03
C PRO A 116 17.73 -15.42 3.39
N GLY A 117 16.83 -15.12 2.44
CA GLY A 117 15.38 -15.21 2.65
C GLY A 117 14.65 -13.92 2.27
N LEU A 118 13.31 -13.90 2.43
CA LEU A 118 12.52 -12.69 2.28
C LEU A 118 12.98 -11.62 3.29
N LEU A 119 12.95 -10.36 2.88
CA LEU A 119 13.21 -9.25 3.79
C LEU A 119 11.88 -8.81 4.42
N ASP A 120 11.63 -9.25 5.65
CA ASP A 120 10.46 -8.83 6.44
C ASP A 120 10.64 -7.37 6.87
N LEU A 121 9.90 -6.45 6.28
CA LEU A 121 10.02 -5.03 6.60
C LEU A 121 9.50 -4.77 8.01
N THR A 122 10.15 -3.86 8.73
CA THR A 122 9.59 -3.26 9.94
C THR A 122 8.54 -2.20 9.59
N TRP A 123 7.64 -1.90 10.54
CA TRP A 123 6.72 -0.77 10.41
C TRP A 123 7.43 0.58 10.19
N GLU A 124 8.64 0.76 10.75
CA GLU A 124 9.45 1.96 10.51
C GLU A 124 9.89 2.05 9.04
N THR A 125 10.45 0.97 8.49
CA THR A 125 10.85 0.91 7.08
C THR A 125 9.65 1.09 6.15
N PHE A 126 8.53 0.45 6.46
CA PHE A 126 7.27 0.60 5.73
C PHE A 126 6.76 2.05 5.75
N GLY A 127 6.69 2.67 6.93
CA GLY A 127 6.28 4.07 7.07
C GLY A 127 7.18 5.03 6.29
N TYR A 128 8.50 4.78 6.31
CA TYR A 128 9.46 5.57 5.52
C TYR A 128 9.23 5.45 4.01
N GLY A 129 8.95 4.24 3.51
CA GLY A 129 8.62 4.05 2.10
C GLY A 129 7.31 4.70 1.68
N VAL A 130 6.27 4.63 2.53
CA VAL A 130 5.00 5.35 2.28
C VAL A 130 5.25 6.86 2.24
N ASP A 131 5.99 7.42 3.21
CA ASP A 131 6.31 8.85 3.19
C ASP A 131 7.09 9.23 1.93
N ARG A 132 8.05 8.40 1.50
CA ARG A 132 8.83 8.60 0.28
C ARG A 132 7.95 8.69 -0.95
N LEU A 133 7.04 7.74 -1.15
CA LEU A 133 6.05 7.80 -2.24
C LEU A 133 5.21 9.06 -2.16
N SER A 134 4.77 9.41 -0.95
CA SER A 134 3.96 10.59 -0.70
C SER A 134 4.67 11.89 -1.10
N GLN A 135 5.99 11.97 -0.89
CA GLN A 135 6.83 13.09 -1.30
C GLN A 135 7.03 13.15 -2.82
N GLN A 136 7.24 12.00 -3.47
CA GLN A 136 7.37 11.94 -4.93
C GLN A 136 6.08 12.40 -5.62
N ILE A 137 4.93 11.90 -5.16
CA ILE A 137 3.60 12.29 -5.64
C ILE A 137 3.39 13.81 -5.51
N LYS A 138 3.74 14.38 -4.34
CA LYS A 138 3.64 15.83 -4.11
C LYS A 138 4.56 16.63 -5.04
N SER A 139 5.69 16.04 -5.44
CA SER A 139 6.73 16.68 -6.25
C SER A 139 6.57 16.42 -7.75
N LEU A 140 5.46 15.82 -8.19
CA LEU A 140 5.22 15.52 -9.60
C LEU A 140 5.20 16.78 -10.48
N GLY A 141 4.97 17.98 -9.91
CA GLY A 141 4.89 19.24 -10.66
C GLY A 141 3.47 19.67 -11.01
N ARG A 142 2.48 18.80 -10.79
CA ARG A 142 1.05 19.13 -10.75
C ARG A 142 0.39 18.56 -9.52
N ARG A 143 -0.69 19.19 -9.06
CA ARG A 143 -1.56 18.61 -8.03
C ARG A 143 -2.31 17.42 -8.63
N LEU A 144 -2.19 16.26 -7.99
CA LEU A 144 -2.96 15.06 -8.33
C LEU A 144 -4.25 15.04 -7.52
N ASP A 145 -5.36 15.37 -8.16
CA ASP A 145 -6.70 15.17 -7.60
C ASP A 145 -7.17 13.75 -7.96
N VAL A 146 -6.73 12.79 -7.15
CA VAL A 146 -6.99 11.36 -7.35
C VAL A 146 -8.44 11.02 -7.02
N ASP A 147 -9.12 10.38 -7.95
CA ASP A 147 -10.51 9.93 -7.79
C ASP A 147 -10.59 8.54 -7.16
N ILE A 148 -9.64 7.64 -7.47
CA ILE A 148 -9.59 6.29 -6.91
C ILE A 148 -8.14 5.89 -6.62
N CYS A 149 -7.91 5.29 -5.44
CA CYS A 149 -6.66 4.64 -5.09
C CYS A 149 -6.88 3.12 -5.00
N PHE A 150 -6.36 2.35 -5.95
CA PHE A 150 -6.43 0.89 -5.92
C PHE A 150 -5.26 0.30 -5.16
N GLY A 151 -5.54 -0.69 -4.32
CA GLY A 151 -4.53 -1.60 -3.79
C GLY A 151 -4.52 -2.94 -4.52
N VAL A 152 -3.34 -3.39 -4.94
CA VAL A 152 -3.12 -4.73 -5.50
C VAL A 152 -2.81 -5.70 -4.35
N ASN A 153 -3.63 -6.73 -4.20
CA ASN A 153 -3.58 -7.67 -3.07
C ASN A 153 -3.55 -6.93 -1.69
N GLU A 154 -3.37 -7.67 -0.61
CA GLU A 154 -3.45 -7.14 0.75
C GLU A 154 -2.36 -6.09 1.00
N ALA A 155 -1.14 -6.36 0.55
CA ALA A 155 0.01 -5.49 0.73
C ALA A 155 -0.14 -4.13 0.02
N GLY A 156 -0.59 -4.14 -1.24
CA GLY A 156 -0.87 -2.91 -1.98
C GLY A 156 -2.08 -2.15 -1.42
N LEU A 157 -3.08 -2.85 -0.86
CA LEU A 157 -4.25 -2.23 -0.22
C LEU A 157 -3.91 -1.46 1.06
N VAL A 158 -3.00 -1.98 1.87
CA VAL A 158 -2.51 -1.24 3.05
C VAL A 158 -1.80 0.03 2.61
N MET A 159 -0.94 -0.05 1.61
CA MET A 159 -0.27 1.12 1.04
C MET A 159 -1.26 2.14 0.46
N ALA A 160 -2.26 1.67 -0.31
CA ALA A 160 -3.33 2.50 -0.86
C ALA A 160 -4.10 3.24 0.24
N THR A 161 -4.34 2.59 1.37
CA THR A 161 -5.01 3.19 2.53
C THR A 161 -4.23 4.35 3.12
N PHE A 162 -2.92 4.18 3.36
CA PHE A 162 -2.09 5.26 3.88
C PHE A 162 -1.98 6.42 2.89
N LEU A 163 -1.75 6.14 1.60
CA LEU A 163 -1.64 7.19 0.59
C LEU A 163 -2.98 7.93 0.36
N ALA A 164 -4.10 7.19 0.34
CA ALA A 164 -5.43 7.79 0.21
C ALA A 164 -5.71 8.77 1.35
N SER A 165 -5.38 8.37 2.59
CA SER A 165 -5.55 9.19 3.78
C SER A 165 -4.60 10.39 3.81
N ALA A 166 -3.31 10.18 3.55
CA ALA A 166 -2.28 11.20 3.72
C ALA A 166 -2.11 12.15 2.52
N ARG A 167 -2.49 11.73 1.31
CA ARG A 167 -2.19 12.48 0.07
C ARG A 167 -3.36 12.70 -0.86
N PHE A 168 -4.35 11.83 -0.89
CA PHE A 168 -5.42 11.89 -1.89
C PHE A 168 -6.75 12.40 -1.35
N SER A 169 -6.72 13.23 -0.30
CA SER A 169 -7.92 13.81 0.31
C SER A 169 -9.00 12.77 0.65
N ARG A 170 -8.57 11.56 1.07
CA ARG A 170 -9.44 10.42 1.40
C ARG A 170 -10.33 9.96 0.22
N CYS A 171 -9.77 9.91 -0.98
CA CYS A 171 -10.45 9.36 -2.16
C CYS A 171 -10.95 7.91 -1.91
N PRO A 172 -11.98 7.44 -2.64
CA PRO A 172 -12.37 6.04 -2.67
C PRO A 172 -11.19 5.08 -2.87
N ILE A 173 -11.22 3.96 -2.16
CA ILE A 173 -10.23 2.88 -2.27
C ILE A 173 -10.85 1.71 -3.01
N GLY A 174 -10.17 1.24 -4.05
CA GLY A 174 -10.50 0.00 -4.74
C GLY A 174 -9.54 -1.13 -4.36
N TYR A 175 -9.94 -2.37 -4.67
CA TYR A 175 -9.16 -3.56 -4.36
C TYR A 175 -9.04 -4.47 -5.59
N LEU A 176 -7.82 -4.86 -5.94
CA LEU A 176 -7.52 -5.74 -7.06
C LEU A 176 -6.85 -7.01 -6.54
N ARG A 177 -7.65 -8.06 -6.34
CA ARG A 177 -7.14 -9.35 -5.86
C ARG A 177 -6.67 -10.18 -7.05
N CYS A 178 -5.37 -10.28 -7.21
CA CYS A 178 -4.73 -11.03 -8.29
C CYS A 178 -4.45 -12.46 -7.84
N ASN A 179 -5.06 -13.42 -8.54
CA ASN A 179 -4.73 -14.83 -8.37
C ASN A 179 -3.74 -15.24 -9.48
N LYS A 180 -2.59 -15.79 -9.08
CA LYS A 180 -1.67 -16.41 -10.03
C LYS A 180 -2.19 -17.79 -10.38
N ILE A 181 -2.55 -17.99 -11.65
CA ILE A 181 -2.98 -19.28 -12.18
C ILE A 181 -1.87 -19.86 -13.07
N ARG A 182 -2.04 -21.12 -13.51
CA ARG A 182 -1.01 -21.86 -14.27
C ARG A 182 -0.59 -21.13 -15.55
N ASP A 183 -1.53 -20.48 -16.22
CA ASP A 183 -1.34 -19.87 -17.55
C ASP A 183 -1.41 -18.33 -17.53
N GLY A 184 -1.40 -17.70 -16.36
CA GLY A 184 -1.51 -16.25 -16.27
C GLY A 184 -1.94 -15.72 -14.91
N ILE A 185 -2.59 -14.57 -14.95
CA ILE A 185 -3.08 -13.84 -13.78
C ILE A 185 -4.55 -13.52 -14.06
N GLU A 186 -5.40 -13.74 -13.07
CA GLU A 186 -6.81 -13.40 -13.12
C GLU A 186 -7.20 -12.55 -11.91
N LEU A 187 -8.18 -11.66 -12.10
CA LEU A 187 -8.78 -10.93 -11.00
C LEU A 187 -9.87 -11.76 -10.34
N ASP A 188 -9.77 -11.92 -9.03
CA ASP A 188 -10.77 -12.61 -8.22
C ASP A 188 -12.09 -11.80 -8.19
N VAL A 189 -13.20 -12.51 -8.03
CA VAL A 189 -14.53 -11.90 -7.86
C VAL A 189 -14.64 -11.02 -6.60
N ALA A 190 -13.74 -11.19 -5.63
CA ALA A 190 -13.61 -10.33 -4.45
C ALA A 190 -12.91 -8.99 -4.75
N SER A 191 -12.48 -8.74 -5.99
CA SER A 191 -11.99 -7.42 -6.40
C SER A 191 -13.11 -6.38 -6.31
N LEU A 192 -12.78 -5.20 -5.79
CA LEU A 192 -13.73 -4.11 -5.54
C LEU A 192 -13.40 -2.90 -6.42
N TYR A 193 -14.39 -2.46 -7.19
CA TYR A 193 -14.27 -1.35 -8.13
C TYR A 193 -15.18 -0.18 -7.72
N PRO A 194 -14.64 0.91 -7.16
CA PRO A 194 -15.43 2.10 -6.84
C PRO A 194 -16.03 2.74 -8.09
N ASP A 195 -17.19 3.37 -7.94
CA ASP A 195 -17.76 4.22 -8.97
C ASP A 195 -16.90 5.47 -9.15
N ALA A 196 -16.80 5.94 -10.40
CA ALA A 196 -15.99 7.10 -10.77
C ALA A 196 -16.68 7.93 -11.86
N LYS A 197 -16.23 9.16 -12.01
CA LYS A 197 -16.56 10.01 -13.16
C LYS A 197 -16.00 9.41 -14.46
N GLU A 198 -16.41 9.96 -15.61
CA GLU A 198 -16.08 9.42 -16.94
C GLU A 198 -14.56 9.30 -17.22
N ALA A 199 -13.77 10.27 -16.77
CA ALA A 199 -12.31 10.30 -16.91
C ALA A 199 -11.65 10.43 -15.52
N PRO A 200 -11.55 9.33 -14.75
CA PRO A 200 -11.01 9.36 -13.40
C PRO A 200 -9.47 9.37 -13.41
N THR A 201 -8.88 10.07 -12.44
CA THR A 201 -7.47 9.94 -12.08
C THR A 201 -7.33 8.80 -11.10
N ILE A 202 -6.58 7.75 -11.48
CA ILE A 202 -6.45 6.52 -10.70
C ILE A 202 -5.00 6.29 -10.32
N VAL A 203 -4.74 6.05 -9.03
CA VAL A 203 -3.45 5.57 -8.55
C VAL A 203 -3.55 4.10 -8.21
N VAL A 204 -2.67 3.27 -8.78
CA VAL A 204 -2.57 1.84 -8.49
C VAL A 204 -1.36 1.60 -7.60
N CYS A 205 -1.58 1.00 -6.44
CA CYS A 205 -0.58 0.71 -5.42
C CYS A 205 -0.27 -0.79 -5.41
N ASP A 206 0.99 -1.15 -5.66
CA ASP A 206 1.50 -2.51 -5.49
C ASP A 206 2.64 -2.51 -4.47
N PHE A 207 2.80 -3.60 -3.73
CA PHE A 207 3.86 -3.67 -2.74
C PHE A 207 5.20 -4.00 -3.39
N GLU A 208 5.23 -4.95 -4.33
CA GLU A 208 6.50 -5.42 -4.89
C GLU A 208 6.38 -5.74 -6.38
N VAL A 209 7.34 -5.23 -7.16
CA VAL A 209 7.50 -5.55 -8.57
C VAL A 209 8.76 -6.37 -8.79
N LYS A 210 8.57 -7.69 -8.99
CA LYS A 210 9.64 -8.62 -9.42
C LYS A 210 9.78 -8.64 -10.93
N HIS A 211 8.75 -9.13 -11.63
CA HIS A 211 8.73 -9.23 -13.09
C HIS A 211 7.71 -8.32 -13.76
N ALA A 212 6.85 -7.64 -12.98
CA ALA A 212 5.74 -6.82 -13.46
C ALA A 212 4.67 -7.57 -14.28
N ASP A 213 4.62 -8.90 -14.21
CA ASP A 213 3.66 -9.71 -14.98
C ASP A 213 2.19 -9.32 -14.69
N ASN A 214 1.88 -8.99 -13.42
CA ASN A 214 0.56 -8.52 -13.00
C ASN A 214 0.21 -7.14 -13.57
N ILE A 215 1.17 -6.23 -13.68
CA ILE A 215 0.93 -4.84 -14.07
C ILE A 215 0.29 -4.74 -15.45
N GLY A 216 0.81 -5.49 -16.43
CA GLY A 216 0.28 -5.45 -17.80
C GLY A 216 -1.18 -5.89 -17.87
N TYR A 217 -1.53 -6.95 -17.15
CA TYR A 217 -2.90 -7.44 -17.06
C TYR A 217 -3.81 -6.46 -16.30
N LEU A 218 -3.37 -5.98 -15.13
CA LEU A 218 -4.15 -5.03 -14.32
C LEU A 218 -4.46 -3.73 -15.06
N THR A 219 -3.48 -3.19 -15.78
CA THR A 219 -3.71 -1.96 -16.56
C THR A 219 -4.66 -2.17 -17.73
N HIS A 220 -4.64 -3.35 -18.35
CA HIS A 220 -5.64 -3.71 -19.36
C HIS A 220 -7.04 -3.74 -18.77
N GLU A 221 -7.24 -4.45 -17.65
CA GLU A 221 -8.53 -4.57 -16.97
C GLU A 221 -9.06 -3.21 -16.48
N LEU A 222 -8.20 -2.39 -15.87
CA LEU A 222 -8.59 -1.06 -15.42
C LEU A 222 -8.96 -0.14 -16.58
N ARG A 223 -8.26 -0.21 -17.72
CA ARG A 223 -8.64 0.57 -18.91
C ARG A 223 -9.92 0.05 -19.56
N ALA A 224 -10.18 -1.25 -19.54
CA ALA A 224 -11.45 -1.79 -20.00
C ALA A 224 -12.62 -1.29 -19.13
N ARG A 225 -12.41 -1.23 -17.81
CA ARG A 225 -13.41 -0.76 -16.84
C ARG A 225 -13.57 0.76 -16.80
N TYR A 226 -12.47 1.50 -16.94
CA TYR A 226 -12.40 2.96 -16.90
C TYR A 226 -11.68 3.50 -18.16
N PRO A 227 -12.36 3.55 -19.33
CA PRO A 227 -11.71 3.76 -20.63
C PRO A 227 -10.95 5.07 -20.82
N LYS A 228 -11.28 6.11 -20.06
CA LYS A 228 -10.64 7.44 -20.13
C LYS A 228 -9.81 7.75 -18.88
N ALA A 229 -9.47 6.74 -18.09
CA ALA A 229 -8.71 6.95 -16.87
C ALA A 229 -7.26 7.35 -17.15
N GLU A 230 -6.78 8.33 -16.39
CA GLU A 230 -5.35 8.60 -16.23
C GLU A 230 -4.82 7.64 -15.16
N LEU A 231 -3.89 6.75 -15.52
CA LEU A 231 -3.34 5.75 -14.60
C LEU A 231 -1.97 6.16 -14.10
N TYR A 232 -1.79 6.10 -12.79
CA TYR A 232 -0.51 6.28 -12.09
C TYR A 232 -0.16 5.00 -11.35
N PHE A 233 1.12 4.75 -11.18
CA PHE A 233 1.59 3.57 -10.47
C PHE A 233 2.48 3.96 -9.29
N ALA A 234 2.20 3.43 -8.11
CA ALA A 234 3.05 3.55 -6.94
C ALA A 234 3.44 2.14 -6.48
N VAL A 235 4.74 1.90 -6.37
CA VAL A 235 5.27 0.62 -5.86
C VAL A 235 6.20 0.84 -4.69
N PHE A 236 6.08 0.00 -3.66
CA PHE A 236 7.00 0.05 -2.53
C PHE A 236 8.41 -0.42 -2.94
N GLY A 237 8.55 -1.68 -3.35
CA GLY A 237 9.82 -2.27 -3.79
C GLY A 237 9.86 -2.56 -5.29
N ALA A 238 10.86 -2.05 -5.99
CA ALA A 238 11.17 -2.45 -7.37
C ALA A 238 12.45 -3.30 -7.44
N MET A 239 12.35 -4.51 -7.99
CA MET A 239 13.49 -5.41 -8.10
C MET A 239 14.48 -4.95 -9.17
N THR A 240 15.77 -4.95 -8.84
CA THR A 240 16.85 -4.65 -9.79
C THR A 240 17.25 -5.88 -10.59
N LYS A 241 17.71 -5.68 -11.83
CA LYS A 241 18.23 -6.77 -12.68
C LYS A 241 19.59 -7.30 -12.22
N SER A 242 20.34 -6.45 -11.51
CA SER A 242 21.68 -6.76 -11.03
C SER A 242 21.70 -6.81 -9.50
N ARG A 243 22.83 -7.25 -8.93
CA ARG A 243 23.06 -7.20 -7.48
C ARG A 243 23.17 -5.77 -6.94
N ASN A 244 23.42 -4.80 -7.83
CA ASN A 244 23.49 -3.40 -7.43
C ASN A 244 22.09 -2.83 -7.26
N LEU A 245 21.82 -2.27 -6.08
CA LEU A 245 20.50 -1.76 -5.73
C LEU A 245 20.32 -0.29 -6.13
N ASP A 246 21.36 0.52 -6.09
CA ASP A 246 21.37 1.92 -6.53
C ASP A 246 21.56 2.01 -8.04
N VAL A 247 20.49 1.68 -8.77
CA VAL A 247 20.50 1.72 -10.23
C VAL A 247 20.51 3.15 -10.77
N THR A 248 21.10 3.33 -11.96
CA THR A 248 21.20 4.66 -12.60
C THR A 248 20.11 4.90 -13.62
N ARG A 249 19.46 3.84 -14.14
CA ARG A 249 18.42 3.94 -15.16
C ARG A 249 17.20 3.13 -14.77
N PHE A 250 16.01 3.65 -15.10
CA PHE A 250 14.76 2.91 -14.90
C PHE A 250 14.78 1.53 -15.57
N ASP A 251 15.46 1.40 -16.71
CA ASP A 251 15.57 0.15 -17.46
C ASP A 251 16.42 -0.92 -16.75
N ASP A 252 17.12 -0.57 -15.67
CA ASP A 252 17.86 -1.51 -14.83
C ASP A 252 16.94 -2.22 -13.81
N LEU A 253 15.67 -1.84 -13.74
CA LEU A 253 14.63 -2.54 -12.97
C LEU A 253 14.10 -3.73 -13.78
N THR A 254 13.86 -4.86 -13.12
CA THR A 254 13.42 -6.10 -13.77
C THR A 254 12.09 -5.93 -14.49
N GLY A 255 11.13 -5.19 -13.91
CA GLY A 255 9.82 -4.90 -14.49
C GLY A 255 9.74 -3.70 -15.46
N ALA A 256 10.86 -3.03 -15.76
CA ALA A 256 10.85 -1.73 -16.44
C ALA A 256 10.13 -1.72 -17.79
N LYS A 257 10.35 -2.75 -18.62
CA LYS A 257 9.75 -2.86 -19.96
C LYS A 257 8.23 -2.92 -19.89
N ILE A 258 7.69 -3.70 -18.95
CA ILE A 258 6.25 -3.85 -18.78
C ILE A 258 5.64 -2.58 -18.18
N MET A 259 6.29 -1.98 -17.18
CA MET A 259 5.84 -0.69 -16.62
C MET A 259 5.79 0.43 -17.67
N ARG A 260 6.75 0.47 -18.60
CA ARG A 260 6.69 1.40 -19.74
C ARG A 260 5.54 1.09 -20.68
N ALA A 261 5.36 -0.18 -21.05
CA ALA A 261 4.31 -0.61 -21.96
C ALA A 261 2.90 -0.36 -21.40
N ALA A 262 2.75 -0.42 -20.07
CA ALA A 262 1.51 -0.11 -19.35
C ALA A 262 1.02 1.34 -19.51
N SER A 263 1.88 2.23 -20.03
CA SER A 263 1.55 3.62 -20.37
C SER A 263 0.96 4.39 -19.19
N PHE A 264 1.59 4.29 -18.03
CA PHE A 264 1.27 5.14 -16.87
C PHE A 264 1.69 6.58 -17.12
N GLU A 265 0.93 7.51 -16.56
CA GLU A 265 1.23 8.95 -16.57
C GLU A 265 2.49 9.27 -15.75
N ALA A 266 2.69 8.54 -14.65
CA ALA A 266 3.93 8.52 -13.87
C ALA A 266 4.05 7.22 -13.06
N VAL A 267 5.29 6.86 -12.74
CA VAL A 267 5.65 5.73 -11.87
C VAL A 267 6.41 6.24 -10.65
N PHE A 268 5.92 5.90 -9.46
CA PHE A 268 6.54 6.22 -8.17
C PHE A 268 7.11 4.94 -7.56
N VAL A 269 8.33 5.01 -7.03
CA VAL A 269 9.04 3.85 -6.47
C VAL A 269 9.63 4.24 -5.14
N ALA A 270 9.23 3.61 -4.04
CA ALA A 270 9.78 3.95 -2.73
C ALA A 270 11.23 3.50 -2.60
N ALA A 271 11.50 2.26 -3.02
CA ALA A 271 12.79 1.62 -2.86
C ALA A 271 13.13 0.61 -3.95
N THR A 272 14.43 0.35 -4.10
CA THR A 272 14.95 -0.80 -4.87
C THR A 272 15.35 -1.94 -3.95
N MET A 273 15.25 -3.17 -4.47
CA MET A 273 15.53 -4.39 -3.71
C MET A 273 16.11 -5.50 -4.59
N GLY A 274 16.73 -6.48 -3.94
CA GLY A 274 17.21 -7.71 -4.56
C GLY A 274 16.28 -8.91 -4.31
N PRO A 275 16.56 -10.07 -4.91
CA PRO A 275 15.84 -11.30 -4.62
C PRO A 275 16.07 -11.77 -3.16
N PRO A 276 15.15 -12.56 -2.57
CA PRO A 276 13.93 -13.10 -3.18
C PRO A 276 12.73 -12.14 -3.16
N GLY A 277 12.83 -11.00 -2.47
CA GLY A 277 11.80 -9.97 -2.37
C GLY A 277 11.65 -9.41 -0.96
N ILE A 278 10.54 -8.69 -0.75
CA ILE A 278 10.18 -8.06 0.52
C ILE A 278 8.82 -8.57 1.00
N GLU A 279 8.63 -8.59 2.32
CA GLU A 279 7.35 -8.90 2.95
C GLU A 279 6.89 -7.66 3.75
N PRO A 280 5.64 -7.21 3.63
CA PRO A 280 5.15 -6.08 4.41
C PRO A 280 4.98 -6.48 5.88
N PRO A 281 4.97 -5.52 6.83
CA PRO A 281 4.78 -5.79 8.26
C PRO A 281 3.31 -6.13 8.61
N LEU A 282 2.62 -6.96 7.81
CA LEU A 282 1.19 -7.25 8.00
C LEU A 282 0.92 -8.45 8.88
N GLU A 283 1.92 -9.31 9.10
CA GLU A 283 1.80 -10.36 10.09
C GLU A 283 1.82 -9.72 11.49
N LEU A 284 0.66 -9.72 12.15
CA LEU A 284 0.56 -9.50 13.59
C LEU A 284 1.16 -10.76 14.27
N ARG A 285 2.49 -10.79 14.44
CA ARG A 285 3.16 -11.78 15.30
C ARG A 285 3.26 -11.29 16.74
#